data_AF-A0A2N5IBC6-F1
#
_entry.id   AF-A0A2N5IBC6-F1
#
_cell.length_a   1.000
_cell.length_b   1.000
_cell.length_c   1.000
_cell.angle_alpha   90.00
_cell.angle_beta   90.00
_cell.angle_gamma   90.00
#
_symmetry.space_group_name_H-M   'P 1'
#
loop_
_entity.id
_entity.type
_entity.pdbx_description
1 polymer ?
#
loop_
_entity_poly.entity_id
_entity_poly.type
_entity_poly.pdbx_seq_one_letter_code
_entity_poly.pdbx_strand_id
1 'polypeptide(L)'
;MSRSTFHKELEQKDTILNLYYREKESMSKISKKLNIYTKHIKKILMEYGQGLRSKQEQGKINYQNFSEDSIKRIRHGAVTNRYTEEYGKKLSITQTGKSNNQSKLTEQDVINIRKEYEEALSVGKQKVSTQEILAEKYHVKRPTISDIVRGATWKHLL
;
A
#
# COMPACT_ATOMS: atom_id res chain seq x y z
N MET A 1 -35.49 -34.01 15.39
CA MET A 1 -34.41 -33.45 16.22
C MET A 1 -34.84 -33.49 17.68
N SER A 2 -34.01 -34.04 18.57
CA SER A 2 -34.30 -34.06 20.02
C SER A 2 -34.14 -32.64 20.61
N ARG A 3 -35.03 -32.23 21.53
CA ARG A 3 -34.93 -30.95 22.28
C ARG A 3 -33.54 -30.73 22.90
N SER A 4 -32.89 -31.82 23.32
CA SER A 4 -31.55 -31.79 23.91
C SER A 4 -30.46 -31.37 22.91
N THR A 5 -30.57 -31.80 21.65
CA THR A 5 -29.59 -31.48 20.60
C THR A 5 -29.68 -30.01 20.19
N PHE A 6 -30.89 -29.48 20.08
CA PHE A 6 -31.14 -28.08 19.72
C PHE A 6 -30.59 -27.11 20.76
N HIS A 7 -30.80 -27.41 22.04
CA HIS A 7 -30.33 -26.53 23.12
C HIS A 7 -28.79 -26.48 23.19
N LYS A 8 -28.14 -27.62 22.96
CA LYS A 8 -26.68 -27.72 22.91
C LYS A 8 -26.08 -26.94 21.73
N GLU A 9 -26.75 -26.95 20.58
CA GLU A 9 -26.32 -26.18 19.41
C GLU A 9 -26.44 -24.67 19.66
N LEU A 10 -27.49 -24.23 20.35
CA LEU A 10 -27.69 -22.82 20.72
C LEU A 10 -26.64 -22.32 21.71
N GLU A 11 -26.30 -23.11 22.74
CA GLU A 11 -25.24 -22.75 23.71
C GLU A 11 -23.85 -22.69 23.05
N GLN A 12 -23.57 -23.61 22.12
CA GLN A 12 -22.32 -23.60 21.35
C GLN A 12 -22.21 -22.36 20.47
N LYS A 13 -23.33 -21.93 19.86
CA LYS A 13 -23.40 -20.71 19.05
C LYS A 13 -22.99 -19.47 19.84
N ASP A 14 -23.62 -19.26 21.00
CA ASP A 14 -23.39 -18.05 21.80
C ASP A 14 -21.96 -18.02 22.35
N THR A 15 -21.43 -19.17 22.75
CA THR A 15 -20.04 -19.31 23.18
C THR A 15 -19.07 -18.93 22.06
N ILE A 16 -19.29 -19.40 20.83
CA ILE A 16 -18.46 -19.08 19.68
C ILE A 16 -18.50 -17.58 19.36
N LEU A 17 -19.69 -16.97 19.36
CA LEU A 17 -19.86 -15.54 19.09
C LEU A 17 -19.14 -14.69 20.14
N ASN A 18 -19.23 -15.07 21.42
CA ASN A 18 -18.55 -14.37 22.51
C ASN A 18 -17.03 -14.47 22.39
N LEU A 19 -16.49 -15.69 22.23
CA LEU A 19 -15.05 -15.91 22.08
C LEU A 19 -14.48 -15.15 20.86
N TYR A 20 -15.25 -15.10 19.78
CA TYR A 20 -14.84 -14.38 18.58
C TYR A 20 -14.98 -12.87 18.78
N TYR A 21 -16.18 -12.30 18.89
CA TYR A 21 -16.31 -10.85 18.83
C TYR A 21 -15.84 -10.13 20.09
N ARG A 22 -16.07 -10.70 21.28
CA ARG A 22 -15.75 -10.05 22.55
C ARG A 22 -14.32 -10.33 23.00
N GLU A 23 -13.94 -11.60 23.05
CA GLU A 23 -12.60 -12.02 23.49
C GLU A 23 -11.55 -11.95 22.37
N LYS A 24 -11.96 -11.60 21.16
CA LYS A 24 -11.08 -11.37 20.00
C LYS A 24 -10.23 -12.60 19.63
N GLU A 25 -10.69 -13.80 19.96
CA GLU A 25 -9.93 -15.01 19.67
C GLU A 25 -9.95 -15.37 18.18
N SER A 26 -8.93 -16.09 17.71
CA SER A 26 -8.90 -16.61 16.35
C SER A 26 -9.76 -17.87 16.25
N MET A 27 -10.33 -18.14 15.07
CA MET A 27 -11.12 -19.37 14.87
C MET A 27 -10.32 -20.64 15.17
N SER A 28 -9.00 -20.64 14.92
CA SER A 28 -8.13 -21.77 15.27
C SER A 28 -8.01 -21.94 16.80
N LYS A 29 -7.92 -20.85 17.56
CA LYS A 29 -7.89 -20.90 19.03
C LYS A 29 -9.22 -21.38 19.59
N ILE A 30 -10.35 -20.88 19.06
CA ILE A 30 -11.70 -21.32 19.41
C ILE A 30 -11.89 -22.81 19.08
N SER A 31 -11.47 -23.23 17.89
CA SER A 31 -11.53 -24.62 17.43
C SER A 31 -10.84 -25.57 18.41
N LYS A 32 -9.63 -25.22 18.87
CA LYS A 32 -8.90 -26.00 19.87
C LYS A 32 -9.58 -25.99 21.23
N LYS A 33 -10.07 -24.83 21.69
CA LYS A 33 -10.74 -24.69 23.00
C LYS A 33 -12.03 -25.51 23.09
N LEU A 34 -12.85 -25.48 22.04
CA LEU A 34 -14.16 -26.13 22.05
C LEU A 34 -14.14 -27.53 21.43
N ASN A 35 -12.99 -27.96 20.88
CA ASN A 35 -12.84 -29.18 20.10
C ASN A 35 -13.86 -29.27 18.93
N ILE A 36 -13.97 -28.17 18.17
CA ILE A 36 -14.91 -28.03 17.05
C ILE A 36 -14.14 -27.70 15.78
N TYR A 37 -14.57 -28.24 14.64
CA TYR A 37 -13.97 -27.92 13.34
C TYR A 37 -14.14 -26.44 12.96
N THR A 38 -13.06 -25.81 12.49
CA THR A 38 -13.03 -24.41 12.04
C THR A 38 -14.12 -24.07 11.00
N LYS A 39 -14.47 -25.03 10.13
CA LYS A 39 -15.53 -24.86 9.12
C LYS A 39 -16.91 -24.62 9.77
N HIS A 40 -17.19 -25.30 10.88
CA HIS A 40 -18.43 -25.12 11.63
C HIS A 40 -18.47 -23.76 12.34
N ILE A 41 -17.36 -23.35 12.95
CA ILE A 41 -17.21 -22.00 13.52
C ILE A 41 -17.46 -20.92 12.46
N LYS A 42 -16.82 -21.05 11.29
CA LYS A 42 -17.03 -20.14 10.17
C LYS A 42 -18.50 -20.06 9.77
N LYS A 43 -19.20 -21.21 9.66
CA LYS A 43 -20.63 -21.26 9.35
C LYS A 43 -21.43 -20.45 10.38
N ILE A 44 -21.22 -20.69 11.68
CA ILE A 44 -21.90 -19.97 12.76
C ILE A 44 -21.65 -18.46 12.70
N LEU A 45 -20.40 -18.03 12.51
CA LEU A 45 -20.06 -16.60 12.42
C LEU A 45 -20.72 -15.90 11.22
N MET A 46 -20.89 -16.62 10.11
CA MET A 46 -21.53 -16.10 8.90
C MET A 46 -23.06 -16.07 9.03
N GLU A 47 -23.67 -17.08 9.67
CA GLU A 47 -25.13 -17.20 9.79
C GLU A 47 -25.72 -16.37 10.93
N TYR A 48 -25.00 -16.26 12.05
CA TYR A 48 -25.53 -15.68 13.30
C TYR A 48 -24.71 -14.51 13.83
N GLY A 49 -23.57 -14.19 13.22
CA GLY A 49 -22.69 -13.09 13.60
C GLY A 49 -22.70 -11.92 12.61
N GLN A 50 -21.72 -11.05 12.73
CA GLN A 50 -21.44 -9.96 11.78
C GLN A 50 -20.56 -10.43 10.60
N GLY A 51 -20.39 -11.75 10.42
CA GLY A 51 -19.45 -12.31 9.46
C GLY A 51 -18.01 -12.34 9.96
N LEU A 52 -17.08 -12.68 9.07
CA LEU A 52 -15.67 -12.79 9.40
C LEU A 52 -15.01 -11.41 9.50
N ARG A 53 -14.09 -11.25 10.47
CA ARG A 53 -13.24 -10.07 10.56
C ARG A 53 -12.48 -9.84 9.25
N SER A 54 -12.37 -8.58 8.86
CA SER A 54 -11.50 -8.15 7.78
C SER A 54 -10.02 -8.39 8.11
N LYS A 55 -9.16 -8.36 7.08
CA LYS A 55 -7.71 -8.44 7.27
C LYS A 55 -7.18 -7.32 8.18
N GLN A 56 -7.75 -6.12 8.07
CA GLN A 56 -7.33 -4.96 8.86
C GLN A 56 -7.66 -5.13 10.34
N GLU A 57 -8.88 -5.59 10.65
CA GLU A 57 -9.31 -5.85 12.03
C GLU A 57 -8.49 -6.97 12.68
N GLN A 58 -8.29 -8.08 11.96
CA GLN A 58 -7.45 -9.17 12.47
C GLN A 58 -6.00 -8.71 12.68
N GLY A 59 -5.47 -7.85 11.81
CA GLY A 59 -4.15 -7.25 11.96
C GLY A 59 -4.03 -6.41 13.24
N LYS A 60 -5.04 -5.58 13.56
CA LYS A 60 -5.09 -4.78 14.80
C LYS A 60 -5.09 -5.66 16.04
N ILE A 61 -5.90 -6.73 16.04
CA ILE A 61 -5.96 -7.68 17.15
C ILE A 61 -4.61 -8.38 17.33
N ASN A 62 -3.98 -8.84 16.24
CA ASN A 62 -2.68 -9.49 16.30
C ASN A 62 -1.62 -8.54 16.88
N TYR A 63 -1.64 -7.27 16.46
CA TYR A 63 -0.72 -6.25 16.97
C TYR A 63 -0.92 -5.99 18.48
N GLN A 64 -2.17 -5.95 18.95
CA GLN A 64 -2.49 -5.83 20.39
C GLN A 64 -1.94 -6.99 21.22
N ASN A 65 -1.84 -8.18 20.62
CA ASN A 65 -1.36 -9.40 21.28
C ASN A 65 0.14 -9.63 21.13
N PHE A 66 0.88 -8.76 20.45
CA PHE A 66 2.33 -8.90 20.31
C PHE A 66 3.05 -8.51 21.59
N SER A 67 4.07 -9.28 21.95
CA SER A 67 5.00 -8.88 23.01
C SER A 67 5.74 -7.62 22.60
N GLU A 68 6.17 -6.82 23.59
CA GLU A 68 6.97 -5.62 23.34
C GLU A 68 8.22 -5.94 22.50
N ASP A 69 8.89 -7.06 22.76
CA ASP A 69 10.06 -7.49 22.00
C ASP A 69 9.73 -7.85 20.54
N SER A 70 8.55 -8.39 20.28
CA SER A 70 8.08 -8.65 18.93
C SER A 70 7.82 -7.33 18.20
N ILE A 71 7.21 -6.36 18.88
CA ILE A 71 7.00 -5.01 18.34
C ILE A 71 8.35 -4.33 18.06
N LYS A 72 9.31 -4.41 18.99
CA LYS A 72 10.67 -3.88 18.82
C LYS A 72 11.36 -4.50 17.61
N ARG A 73 11.30 -5.83 17.44
CA ARG A 73 11.88 -6.53 16.28
C ARG A 73 11.26 -6.10 14.95
N ILE A 74 9.93 -5.95 14.90
CA ILE A 74 9.22 -5.48 13.69
C ILE A 74 9.65 -4.06 13.35
N ARG A 75 9.68 -3.16 14.33
CA ARG A 75 10.12 -1.77 14.14
C ARG A 75 11.59 -1.73 13.72
N HIS A 76 12.45 -2.49 14.39
CA HIS A 76 13.86 -2.58 14.05
C HIS A 76 14.06 -3.05 12.62
N GLY A 77 13.42 -4.15 12.21
CA GLY A 77 13.48 -4.64 10.82
C GLY A 77 12.94 -3.64 9.80
N ALA A 78 11.90 -2.87 10.14
CA ALA A 78 11.39 -1.82 9.25
C ALA A 78 12.38 -0.66 9.10
N VAL A 79 13.10 -0.29 10.18
CA VAL A 79 14.11 0.77 10.16
C VAL A 79 15.36 0.27 9.44
N THR A 80 15.94 -0.85 9.89
CA THR A 80 17.20 -1.36 9.33
C THR A 80 17.09 -1.66 7.85
N ASN A 81 16.00 -2.31 7.40
CA ASN A 81 15.87 -2.66 5.98
C ASN A 81 15.50 -1.49 5.06
N ARG A 82 14.92 -0.39 5.58
CA ARG A 82 14.53 0.77 4.76
C ARG A 82 15.58 1.88 4.73
N TYR A 83 16.46 1.94 5.73
CA TYR A 83 17.43 3.02 5.89
C TYR A 83 18.89 2.57 5.69
N THR A 84 19.14 1.41 5.08
CA THR A 84 20.51 1.11 4.64
C THR A 84 20.92 2.05 3.51
N GLU A 85 22.19 2.44 3.50
CA GLU A 85 22.75 3.27 2.42
C GLU A 85 22.60 2.59 1.05
N GLU A 86 22.80 1.27 1.00
CA GLU A 86 22.61 0.46 -0.21
C GLU A 86 21.17 0.52 -0.72
N TYR A 87 20.18 0.36 0.17
CA TYR A 87 18.77 0.46 -0.20
C TYR A 87 18.41 1.86 -0.68
N GLY A 88 18.91 2.90 -0.01
CA GLY A 88 18.74 4.30 -0.42
C GLY A 88 19.30 4.56 -1.83
N LYS A 89 20.52 4.07 -2.12
CA LYS A 89 21.13 4.15 -3.45
C LYS A 89 20.29 3.42 -4.50
N LYS A 90 19.89 2.18 -4.21
CA LYS A 90 19.03 1.37 -5.11
C LYS A 90 17.71 2.09 -5.40
N LEU A 91 17.04 2.62 -4.37
CA LEU A 91 15.79 3.35 -4.52
C LEU A 91 15.99 4.60 -5.38
N SER A 92 17.04 5.38 -5.11
CA SER A 92 17.39 6.58 -5.89
C SER A 92 17.60 6.25 -7.37
N ILE A 93 18.32 5.17 -7.68
CA ILE A 93 18.53 4.73 -9.08
C ILE A 93 17.20 4.36 -9.73
N THR A 94 16.38 3.54 -9.07
CA THR A 94 15.08 3.11 -9.62
C THR A 94 14.07 4.24 -9.80
N GLN A 95 14.19 5.34 -9.06
CA GLN A 95 13.28 6.49 -9.15
C GLN A 95 13.75 7.56 -10.13
N THR A 96 14.94 7.41 -10.72
CA THR A 96 15.53 8.44 -11.59
C THR A 96 15.21 8.19 -13.05
N GLY A 97 14.63 9.21 -13.70
CA GLY A 97 14.47 9.26 -15.15
C GLY A 97 13.74 8.05 -15.75
N LYS A 98 14.36 7.43 -16.76
CA LYS A 98 13.79 6.29 -17.49
C LYS A 98 13.72 5.01 -16.64
N SER A 99 14.56 4.88 -15.62
CA SER A 99 14.50 3.72 -14.70
C SER A 99 13.22 3.71 -13.86
N ASN A 100 12.55 4.85 -13.73
CA ASN A 100 11.24 4.93 -13.10
C ASN A 100 10.17 4.36 -14.04
N ASN A 101 9.57 3.24 -13.65
CA ASN A 101 8.52 2.57 -14.40
C ASN A 101 7.24 3.41 -14.59
N GLN A 102 7.08 4.50 -13.83
CA GLN A 102 6.00 5.47 -13.97
C GLN A 102 6.37 6.68 -14.84
N SER A 103 7.61 6.78 -15.31
CA SER A 103 8.03 7.87 -16.19
C SER A 103 7.34 7.74 -17.55
N LYS A 104 6.69 8.82 -17.98
CA LYS A 104 6.09 8.92 -19.32
C LYS A 104 7.08 9.41 -20.38
N LEU A 105 8.21 9.97 -19.97
CA LEU A 105 9.19 10.59 -20.85
C LEU A 105 10.44 9.74 -20.94
N THR A 106 11.01 9.71 -22.13
CA THR A 106 12.34 9.16 -22.39
C THR A 106 13.42 10.24 -22.19
N GLU A 107 14.68 9.81 -22.13
CA GLU A 107 15.82 10.74 -22.11
C GLU A 107 15.83 11.65 -23.35
N GLN A 108 15.52 11.09 -24.53
CA GLN A 108 15.45 11.85 -25.77
C GLN A 108 14.31 12.88 -25.73
N ASP A 109 13.16 12.54 -25.15
CA ASP A 109 12.07 13.51 -24.98
C ASP A 109 12.50 14.68 -24.11
N VAL A 110 13.21 14.42 -23.01
CA VAL A 110 13.70 15.45 -22.09
C VAL A 110 14.69 16.38 -22.79
N ILE A 111 15.61 15.82 -23.59
CA ILE A 111 16.55 16.60 -24.42
C ILE A 111 15.78 17.46 -25.43
N ASN A 112 14.81 16.88 -26.13
CA ASN A 112 14.00 17.59 -27.11
C ASN A 112 13.17 18.72 -26.46
N ILE A 113 12.55 18.47 -25.30
CA ILE A 113 11.80 19.47 -24.54
C ILE A 113 12.69 20.68 -24.23
N ARG A 114 13.92 20.47 -23.76
CA ARG A 114 14.84 21.57 -23.44
C ARG A 114 15.24 22.35 -24.69
N LYS A 115 15.61 21.65 -25.77
CA LYS A 115 15.98 22.26 -27.04
C LYS A 115 14.83 23.09 -27.63
N GLU A 116 13.63 22.51 -27.73
CA GLU A 116 12.44 23.21 -28.26
C GLU A 116 12.02 24.40 -27.38
N TYR A 117 12.20 24.28 -26.06
CA TYR A 117 11.97 25.39 -25.13
C TYR A 117 12.92 26.55 -25.39
N GLU A 118 14.22 26.28 -25.53
CA GLU A 118 15.25 27.29 -25.84
C GLU A 118 15.01 27.96 -27.20
N GLU A 119 14.72 27.18 -28.23
CA GLU A 119 14.38 27.68 -29.57
C GLU A 119 13.12 28.55 -29.55
N ALA A 120 12.09 28.19 -28.77
CA ALA A 120 10.90 29.00 -28.63
C ALA A 120 11.21 30.36 -27.96
N LEU A 121 12.08 30.38 -26.96
CA LEU A 121 12.48 31.61 -26.28
C LEU A 121 13.37 32.50 -27.17
N SER A 122 14.23 31.93 -28.02
CA SER A 122 15.05 32.71 -28.95
C SER A 122 14.23 33.45 -30.00
N VAL A 123 13.07 32.90 -30.38
CA VAL A 123 12.08 33.54 -31.27
C VAL A 123 11.17 34.53 -30.50
N GLY A 124 11.36 34.69 -29.19
CA GLY A 124 10.63 35.64 -28.35
C GLY A 124 9.26 35.15 -27.87
N LYS A 125 9.00 33.84 -27.88
CA LYS A 125 7.75 33.28 -27.33
C LYS A 125 7.70 33.42 -25.80
N GLN A 126 6.51 33.55 -25.25
CA GLN A 126 6.31 33.64 -23.81
C GLN A 126 6.53 32.29 -23.12
N LYS A 127 7.27 32.31 -21.99
CA LYS A 127 7.62 31.10 -21.21
C LYS A 127 6.42 30.24 -20.86
N VAL A 128 5.32 30.84 -20.39
CA VAL A 128 4.13 30.11 -19.91
C VAL A 128 3.45 29.38 -21.07
N SER A 129 3.19 30.10 -22.17
CA SER A 129 2.58 29.53 -23.37
C SER A 129 3.43 28.40 -23.97
N THR A 130 4.75 28.59 -24.07
CA THR A 130 5.66 27.52 -24.55
C THR A 130 5.57 26.26 -23.68
N GLN A 131 5.52 26.40 -22.34
CA GLN A 131 5.41 25.24 -21.44
C GLN A 131 4.08 24.51 -21.59
N GLU A 132 2.99 25.22 -21.90
CA GLU A 132 1.67 24.62 -22.15
C GLU A 132 1.66 23.82 -23.46
N ILE A 133 2.20 24.40 -24.53
CA ILE A 133 2.35 23.73 -25.84
C ILE A 133 3.18 22.45 -25.70
N LEU A 134 4.32 22.51 -24.99
CA LEU A 134 5.15 21.33 -24.75
C LEU A 134 4.45 20.30 -23.86
N ALA A 135 3.69 20.74 -22.85
CA ALA A 135 2.96 19.82 -21.99
C ALA A 135 1.93 19.00 -22.78
N GLU A 136 1.20 19.65 -23.69
CA GLU A 136 0.25 19.00 -24.59
C GLU A 136 0.97 18.04 -25.55
N LYS A 137 2.03 18.52 -26.21
CA LYS A 137 2.82 17.73 -27.18
C LYS A 137 3.38 16.44 -26.58
N TYR A 138 3.88 16.49 -25.35
CA TYR A 138 4.49 15.35 -24.66
C TYR A 138 3.53 14.62 -23.70
N HIS A 139 2.24 14.98 -23.68
CA HIS A 139 1.21 14.38 -22.83
C HIS A 139 1.57 14.34 -21.32
N VAL A 140 2.21 15.41 -20.85
CA VAL A 140 2.56 15.62 -19.44
C VAL A 140 1.93 16.90 -18.91
N LYS A 141 2.02 17.14 -17.60
CA LYS A 141 1.47 18.37 -17.01
C LYS A 141 2.48 19.52 -17.18
N ARG A 142 2.00 20.76 -17.31
CA ARG A 142 2.86 21.96 -17.38
C ARG A 142 3.94 22.05 -16.27
N PRO A 143 3.64 21.73 -14.99
CA PRO A 143 4.67 21.71 -13.94
C PRO A 143 5.82 20.74 -14.24
N THR A 144 5.55 19.60 -14.87
CA THR A 144 6.58 18.64 -15.28
C THR A 144 7.54 19.25 -16.30
N ILE A 145 7.02 19.98 -17.30
CA ILE A 145 7.86 20.73 -18.25
C ILE A 145 8.68 21.78 -17.50
N SER A 146 8.06 22.53 -16.59
CA SER A 146 8.76 23.53 -15.76
C SER A 146 9.92 22.94 -14.96
N ASP A 147 9.75 21.75 -14.38
CA ASP A 147 10.80 21.07 -13.63
C ASP A 147 11.93 20.56 -14.53
N ILE A 148 11.61 20.13 -15.75
CA ILE A 148 12.58 19.67 -16.74
C ILE A 148 13.45 20.83 -17.23
N VAL A 149 12.84 21.95 -17.63
CA VAL A 149 13.57 23.10 -18.18
C VAL A 149 14.40 23.82 -17.13
N ARG A 150 14.00 23.77 -15.85
CA ARG A 150 14.80 24.28 -14.72
C ARG A 150 15.90 23.33 -14.26
N GLY A 151 15.95 22.11 -14.79
CA GLY A 151 16.88 21.07 -14.32
C GLY A 151 16.58 20.57 -12.90
N ALA A 152 15.37 20.77 -12.39
CA ALA A 152 14.96 20.26 -11.08
C ALA A 152 14.82 18.72 -11.11
N THR A 153 14.36 18.18 -12.24
CA THR A 153 14.31 16.75 -12.54
C THR A 153 15.28 16.41 -13.68
N TRP A 154 15.59 15.12 -13.87
CA TRP A 154 16.51 14.65 -14.91
C TRP A 154 17.89 15.34 -14.86
N LYS A 155 18.44 15.47 -13.64
CA LYS A 155 19.74 16.13 -13.38
C LYS A 155 20.93 15.41 -14.00
N HIS A 156 20.80 14.11 -14.29
CA HIS A 156 21.85 13.32 -14.94
C HIS A 156 21.99 13.62 -16.44
N LEU A 157 21.07 14.41 -17.02
CA LEU A 157 21.14 14.88 -18.40
C LEU A 157 21.55 16.36 -18.50
N LEU A 158 21.99 16.98 -17.39
CA LEU A 158 22.59 18.31 -17.38
C LEU A 158 24.10 18.15 -17.51
#